data_AF-A0A1H3EK83-F1
#
_entry.id   AF-A0A1H3EK83-F1
#
_cell.length_a   1.000
_cell.length_b   1.000
_cell.length_c   1.000
_cell.angle_alpha   90.00
_cell.angle_beta   90.00
_cell.angle_gamma   90.00
#
_symmetry.space_group_name_H-M   'P 1'
#
loop_
_entity.id
_entity.type
_entity.pdbx_description
1 polymer ?
#
loop_
_entity_poly.entity_id
_entity_poly.type
_entity_poly.pdbx_seq_one_letter_code
_entity_poly.pdbx_strand_id
1 'polypeptide(L)' 'MATVTTAQRMLDKYLEAELAVLEGRSITFAGRNLTMADLNQIREGRLEWERRVATERNNAAGRSNGYSLATFE' A
#
# COMPACT_ATOMS: atom_id res chain seq x y z
N MET A 1 8.12 5.71 16.89
CA MET A 1 7.25 4.64 16.36
C MET A 1 6.82 5.06 14.96
N ALA A 2 7.18 4.31 13.92
CA ALA A 2 6.73 4.62 12.56
C ALA A 2 5.20 4.54 12.51
N THR A 3 4.54 5.64 12.18
CA THR A 3 3.09 5.66 12.03
C THR A 3 2.71 4.71 10.89
N VAL A 4 1.96 3.65 11.21
CA VAL A 4 1.47 2.73 10.19
C VAL A 4 0.55 3.53 9.27
N THR A 5 1.01 3.77 8.04
CA THR A 5 0.24 4.56 7.07
C THR A 5 -0.94 3.75 6.54
N THR A 6 -1.98 4.42 6.09
CA THR A 6 -3.13 3.78 5.44
C THR A 6 -2.69 2.92 4.25
N ALA A 7 -1.65 3.35 3.51
CA ALA A 7 -1.08 2.59 2.40
C ALA A 7 -0.43 1.27 2.86
N GLN A 8 0.30 1.28 3.98
CA GLN A 8 0.92 0.08 4.55
C GLN A 8 -0.16 -0.95 4.94
N ARG A 9 -1.27 -0.50 5.54
CA ARG A 9 -2.39 -1.39 5.88
C ARG A 9 -3.07 -1.97 4.64
N MET A 10 -3.17 -1.20 3.56
CA MET A 10 -3.75 -1.74 2.32
C MET A 10 -2.83 -2.79 1.71
N LEU A 11 -1.51 -2.54 1.64
CA LEU A 11 -0.54 -3.50 1.15
C LEU A 11 -0.61 -4.84 1.88
N ASP A 12 -0.72 -4.79 3.21
CA ASP A 12 -0.85 -5.98 4.06
C ASP A 12 -2.09 -6.81 3.70
N LYS A 13 -3.24 -6.16 3.53
CA LYS A 13 -4.47 -6.87 3.08
C LYS A 13 -4.33 -7.50 1.70
N TYR A 14 -3.58 -6.89 0.78
CA TYR A 14 -3.30 -7.48 -0.53
C TYR A 14 -2.39 -8.71 -0.43
N LEU A 15 -1.43 -8.70 0.50
CA LEU A 15 -0.57 -9.86 0.78
C LEU A 15 -1.36 -11.02 1.39
N GLU A 16 -2.24 -10.72 2.36
CA GLU A 16 -3.13 -11.72 2.95
C GLU A 16 -4.06 -12.32 1.89
N ALA A 17 -4.61 -11.48 0.99
CA ALA A 17 -5.44 -11.94 -0.12
C ALA A 17 -4.67 -12.83 -1.09
N GLU A 18 -3.42 -12.46 -1.43
CA GLU A 18 -2.56 -13.28 -2.30
C GLU A 18 -2.29 -14.65 -1.66
N LEU A 19 -1.98 -14.69 -0.36
CA LEU A 19 -1.73 -15.94 0.35
C LEU A 19 -2.99 -16.82 0.38
N ALA A 20 -4.14 -16.26 0.74
CA ALA A 20 -5.40 -17.01 0.79
C ALA A 20 -5.75 -17.60 -0.58
N VAL A 21 -5.55 -16.84 -1.66
CA VAL A 21 -5.78 -17.30 -3.03
C VAL A 21 -4.79 -18.40 -3.44
N LEU A 22 -3.52 -18.31 -3.04
CA LEU A 22 -2.52 -19.35 -3.26
C LEU A 22 -2.82 -20.64 -2.48
N GLU A 23 -3.46 -20.53 -1.31
CA GLU A 23 -4.00 -21.66 -0.54
C GLU A 23 -5.28 -22.27 -1.17
N GLY A 24 -5.78 -21.71 -2.27
CA GLY A 24 -7.00 -22.17 -2.94
C GLY A 24 -8.29 -21.65 -2.31
N ARG A 25 -8.22 -20.66 -1.42
CA ARG A 25 -9.39 -19.98 -0.85
C ARG A 25 -9.78 -18.78 -1.70
N SER A 26 -11.07 -18.47 -1.71
CA SER A 26 -11.59 -17.23 -2.27
C SER A 26 -11.77 -16.18 -1.18
N ILE A 27 -11.36 -14.95 -1.44
CA ILE A 27 -11.44 -13.83 -0.48
C ILE A 27 -12.28 -12.70 -1.05
N THR A 28 -13.20 -12.17 -0.24
CA THR A 28 -13.96 -10.98 -0.62
C THR A 28 -13.14 -9.72 -0.35
N PHE A 29 -12.64 -9.10 -1.40
CA PHE A 29 -11.84 -7.89 -1.34
C PHE A 29 -12.55 -6.76 -2.11
N ALA A 30 -12.70 -5.60 -1.47
CA ALA A 30 -13.37 -4.42 -2.05
C ALA A 30 -14.77 -4.72 -2.63
N GLY A 31 -15.52 -5.64 -2.02
CA GLY A 31 -16.85 -6.05 -2.47
C GLY A 31 -16.86 -7.02 -3.66
N ARG A 32 -15.69 -7.49 -4.11
CA ARG A 32 -15.55 -8.52 -5.16
C ARG A 32 -14.91 -9.77 -4.57
N ASN A 33 -15.35 -10.93 -5.02
CA ASN A 33 -14.72 -12.20 -4.63
C ASN A 33 -13.51 -12.45 -5.52
N LEU A 34 -12.31 -12.45 -4.94
CA LEU A 34 -11.06 -12.73 -5.64
C LEU A 34 -10.69 -14.19 -5.48
N THR A 35 -10.20 -14.77 -6.58
CA THR A 35 -9.85 -16.19 -6.69
C THR A 35 -8.51 -16.36 -7.39
N MET A 36 -8.09 -17.61 -7.60
CA MET A 36 -6.84 -17.93 -8.30
C MET A 36 -6.78 -17.36 -9.73
N ALA A 37 -7.93 -17.17 -10.37
CA ALA A 37 -8.03 -16.51 -11.68
C ALA A 37 -7.65 -15.02 -11.61
N ASP A 38 -7.84 -14.37 -10.46
CA ASP A 38 -7.60 -12.95 -10.23
C ASP A 38 -6.20 -12.69 -9.62
N LEU A 39 -5.35 -13.72 -9.50
CA LEU A 39 -4.00 -13.60 -8.91
C LEU A 39 -3.16 -12.51 -9.57
N ASN A 40 -3.26 -12.37 -10.89
CA ASN A 40 -2.58 -11.28 -11.61
C ASN A 40 -3.09 -9.91 -11.16
N GLN A 41 -4.40 -9.72 -11.01
CA GLN A 41 -4.98 -8.45 -10.54
C GLN A 41 -4.56 -8.13 -9.10
N ILE A 42 -4.49 -9.13 -8.23
CA ILE A 42 -3.99 -8.98 -6.84
C ILE A 42 -2.55 -8.48 -6.85
N ARG A 43 -1.69 -9.08 -7.68
CA ARG A 43 -0.28 -8.68 -7.82
C ARG A 43 -0.13 -7.27 -8.37
N GLU A 44 -0.92 -6.90 -9.38
CA GLU A 44 -0.94 -5.53 -9.91
C GLU A 44 -1.36 -4.51 -8.84
N GLY A 45 -2.42 -4.81 -8.09
CA GLY A 45 -2.85 -3.99 -6.96
C GLY A 45 -1.76 -3.88 -5.89
N ARG A 46 -1.09 -4.99 -5.56
CA ARG A 46 0.03 -5.00 -4.60
C ARG A 46 1.15 -4.06 -5.04
N LEU A 47 1.57 -4.12 -6.31
CA LEU A 47 2.61 -3.25 -6.85
C LEU A 47 2.22 -1.77 -6.79
N GLU A 48 0.96 -1.43 -7.05
CA GLU A 48 0.46 -0.06 -6.93
C GLU A 48 0.55 0.43 -5.48
N TRP A 49 0.15 -0.41 -4.51
CA TRP A 49 0.25 -0.07 -3.10
C TRP A 49 1.69 -0.03 -2.60
N GLU A 50 2.58 -0.90 -3.07
CA GLU A 50 4.03 -0.82 -2.78
C GLU A 50 4.60 0.53 -3.24
N ARG A 51 4.27 0.97 -4.45
CA ARG A 51 4.67 2.30 -4.95
C ARG A 51 4.13 3.42 -4.06
N ARG A 52 2.84 3.37 -3.70
CA ARG A 52 2.22 4.36 -2.80
C ARG A 52 2.87 4.37 -1.42
N VAL A 53 3.17 3.22 -0.84
CA VAL A 53 3.89 3.09 0.44
C VAL A 53 5.27 3.73 0.33
N ALA A 54 6.00 3.45 -0.75
CA ALA A 54 7.31 4.05 -0.99
C ALA A 54 7.22 5.58 -1.10
N THR A 55 6.24 6.11 -1.84
CA THR A 55 5.98 7.56 -1.94
C THR A 55 5.61 8.17 -0.59
N GLU A 56 4.71 7.54 0.17
CA GLU A 56 4.31 7.99 1.50
C GLU A 56 5.49 7.98 2.48
N ARG A 57 6.33 6.93 2.45
CA ARG A 57 7.58 6.86 3.23
C ARG A 57 8.53 7.99 2.85
N ASN A 58 8.72 8.24 1.56
CA ASN A 58 9.60 9.30 1.08
C ASN A 58 9.06 10.69 1.44
N ASN A 59 7.74 10.90 1.36
CA ASN A 59 7.11 12.15 1.81
C ASN A 59 7.21 12.33 3.33
N ALA A 60 7.04 11.26 4.11
CA ALA A 60 7.22 11.30 5.56
C ALA A 60 8.68 11.59 5.96
N ALA A 61 9.66 11.09 5.19
CA ALA A 61 11.08 11.37 5.38
C ALA A 61 11.50 12.76 4.87
N GLY A 62 10.92 13.23 3.77
CA GLY A 62 11.23 14.52 3.13
C GLY A 62 10.52 15.72 3.76
N ARG A 63 9.43 15.52 4.51
CA ARG A 63 8.74 16.58 5.27
C ARG A 63 9.53 17.09 6.47
N SER A 64 10.67 16.49 6.79
CA SER A 64 11.46 16.89 7.95
C SER A 64 12.49 18.00 7.69
N ASN A 65 12.74 18.44 6.43
CA ASN A 65 13.99 19.19 6.20
C ASN A 65 14.06 20.21 5.03
N GLY A 66 13.08 21.08 4.76
CA GLY A 66 13.30 22.01 3.63
C GLY A 66 12.33 23.13 3.26
N TYR A 67 11.57 23.72 4.17
CA TYR A 67 10.95 25.03 3.88
C TYR A 67 11.44 26.08 4.87
N SER A 68 12.57 26.71 4.54
CA SER A 68 12.91 28.00 5.12
C SER A 68 12.00 29.04 4.47
N LEU A 69 10.97 29.50 5.19
CA LEU A 69 10.27 30.71 4.82
C LEU A 69 11.28 31.84 4.95
N ALA A 70 11.68 32.44 3.83
CA ALA A 70 12.49 33.65 3.88
C ALA A 70 11.65 34.73 4.56
N THR A 71 12.07 35.17 5.75
CA THR A 71 11.53 36.38 6.35
C THR A 71 12.16 37.55 5.60
N PHE A 72 11.34 38.43 5.06
CA PHE A 72 11.77 39.72 4.55
C PHE A 72 11.60 40.74 5.68
N GLU A 73 12.67 41.44 6.03
CA GLU A 73 12.66 42.63 6.91
C GLU A 73 12.41 43.90 6.11
#